data_AF-A0A6G3WSJ5-F1
#
_entry.id   AF-A0A6G3WSJ5-F1
#
_cell.length_a   1.000
_cell.length_b   1.000
_cell.length_c   1.000
_cell.angle_alpha   90.00
_cell.angle_beta   90.00
_cell.angle_gamma   90.00
#
_symmetry.space_group_name_H-M   'P 1'
#
loop_
_entity.id
_entity.type
_entity.pdbx_description
1 polymer ?
#
loop_
_entity_poly.entity_id
_entity_poly.type
_entity_poly.pdbx_seq_one_letter_code
_entity_poly.pdbx_strand_id
1 'polypeptide(L)'
;ALGLDDTLGLRLPRLPAAWHRVTLRQLLNHTSGLPDYTEAPAFLAELTADPRRRFDSRRLLDYVAGDPLRFEPGSTYHYSNSDNIAVALMAEA
;
A
#
# COMPACT_ATOMS: atom_id res chain seq x y z
N ALA A 1 -17.63 10.92 -4.95
CA ALA A 1 -17.27 10.94 -3.51
C ALA A 1 -16.47 9.68 -3.19
N LEU A 2 -15.52 9.75 -2.25
CA LEU A 2 -14.73 8.61 -1.79
C LEU A 2 -15.43 7.97 -0.58
N GLY A 3 -15.68 6.67 -0.64
CA GLY A 3 -16.37 5.90 0.41
C GLY A 3 -15.42 4.98 1.18
N LEU A 4 -15.71 4.73 2.46
CA LEU A 4 -14.90 3.85 3.30
C LEU A 4 -14.86 2.39 2.79
N ASP A 5 -15.89 1.97 2.06
CA ASP A 5 -15.96 0.61 1.51
C ASP A 5 -15.56 0.56 0.02
N ASP A 6 -15.06 1.67 -0.54
CA ASP A 6 -14.42 1.67 -1.85
C ASP A 6 -13.16 0.81 -1.78
N THR A 7 -12.95 -0.02 -2.81
CA THR A 7 -11.82 -0.92 -2.85
C THR A 7 -10.65 -0.38 -3.66
N LEU A 8 -9.45 -0.92 -3.41
CA LEU A 8 -8.29 -0.64 -4.24
C LEU A 8 -8.53 -1.01 -5.71
N GLY A 9 -9.23 -2.11 -6.00
CA GLY A 9 -9.53 -2.51 -7.38
C GLY A 9 -10.47 -1.53 -8.10
N LEU A 10 -11.40 -0.92 -7.36
CA LEU A 10 -12.31 0.09 -7.90
C LEU A 10 -11.57 1.40 -8.23
N ARG A 11 -10.67 1.85 -7.35
CA ARG A 11 -10.01 3.16 -7.47
C ARG A 11 -8.68 3.13 -8.20
N LEU A 12 -7.91 2.05 -8.04
CA LEU A 12 -6.54 1.90 -8.50
C LEU A 12 -6.38 0.54 -9.24
N PRO A 13 -7.07 0.32 -10.38
CA PRO A 13 -7.14 -1.00 -11.04
C PRO A 13 -5.80 -1.51 -11.59
N ARG A 14 -4.77 -0.64 -11.66
CA ARG A 14 -3.40 -1.02 -12.04
C ARG A 14 -2.58 -1.66 -10.90
N LEU A 15 -3.05 -1.57 -9.66
CA LEU A 15 -2.44 -2.27 -8.54
C LEU A 15 -2.65 -3.79 -8.67
N PRO A 16 -1.84 -4.61 -7.98
CA PRO A 16 -1.96 -6.06 -8.00
C PRO A 16 -3.40 -6.55 -7.73
N ALA A 17 -3.88 -7.48 -8.54
CA ALA A 17 -5.23 -8.05 -8.42
C ALA A 17 -5.49 -8.67 -7.03
N ALA A 18 -4.45 -9.22 -6.39
CA ALA A 18 -4.52 -9.75 -5.03
C ALA A 18 -4.95 -8.71 -3.99
N TRP A 19 -4.70 -7.42 -4.25
CA TRP A 19 -5.03 -6.33 -3.33
C TRP A 19 -6.40 -5.71 -3.60
N HIS A 20 -7.04 -6.05 -4.72
CA HIS A 20 -8.23 -5.34 -5.21
C HIS A 20 -9.43 -5.37 -4.28
N ARG A 21 -9.49 -6.31 -3.33
CA ARG A 21 -10.58 -6.44 -2.35
C ARG A 21 -10.38 -5.60 -1.08
N VAL A 22 -9.18 -5.07 -0.86
CA VAL A 22 -8.87 -4.21 0.29
C VAL A 22 -9.68 -2.92 0.18
N THR A 23 -10.35 -2.53 1.26
CA THR A 23 -11.16 -1.30 1.32
C THR A 23 -10.38 -0.12 1.90
N LEU A 24 -10.84 1.10 1.60
CA LEU A 24 -10.31 2.31 2.21
C LEU A 24 -10.33 2.26 3.74
N ARG A 25 -11.39 1.71 4.34
CA ARG A 25 -11.52 1.51 5.80
C ARG A 25 -10.39 0.66 6.35
N GLN A 26 -10.04 -0.42 5.66
CA GLN A 26 -8.99 -1.35 6.07
C GLN A 26 -7.60 -0.74 5.94
N LEU A 27 -7.37 0.13 4.94
CA LEU A 27 -6.13 0.90 4.83
C LEU A 27 -6.01 1.91 5.98
N LEU A 28 -7.06 2.71 6.22
CA LEU A 28 -7.07 3.76 7.26
C LEU A 28 -6.90 3.23 8.70
N ASN A 29 -7.19 1.95 8.94
CA ASN A 29 -7.06 1.32 10.26
C ASN A 29 -5.97 0.23 10.31
N HIS A 30 -5.12 0.13 9.28
CA HIS A 30 -4.02 -0.84 9.19
C HIS A 30 -4.44 -2.30 9.39
N THR A 31 -5.55 -2.69 8.77
CA THR A 31 -6.02 -4.08 8.69
C THR A 31 -6.02 -4.62 7.26
N SER A 32 -5.33 -3.97 6.33
CA SER A 32 -5.35 -4.32 4.90
C SER A 32 -4.65 -5.64 4.55
N GLY A 33 -3.60 -6.00 5.30
CA GLY A 33 -2.67 -7.07 4.92
C GLY A 33 -1.63 -6.66 3.88
N LEU A 34 -1.56 -5.38 3.47
CA LEU A 34 -0.55 -4.92 2.51
C LEU A 34 0.87 -5.07 3.09
N PRO A 35 1.82 -5.64 2.32
CA PRO A 35 3.23 -5.62 2.70
C PRO A 35 3.74 -4.18 2.81
N ASP A 36 4.59 -3.89 3.79
CA ASP A 36 5.15 -2.55 4.02
C ASP A 36 6.37 -2.32 3.13
N TYR A 37 6.30 -1.34 2.22
CA TYR A 37 7.41 -1.00 1.33
C TYR A 37 8.68 -0.55 2.07
N THR A 38 8.54 -0.03 3.29
CA THR A 38 9.68 0.40 4.11
C THR A 38 10.51 -0.77 4.63
N GLU A 39 9.94 -1.98 4.64
CA GLU A 39 10.63 -3.23 4.98
C GLU A 39 11.23 -3.94 3.75
N ALA A 40 10.94 -3.46 2.54
CA ALA A 40 11.41 -4.08 1.31
C ALA A 40 12.95 -3.93 1.18
N PRO A 41 13.70 -5.02 0.93
CA PRO A 41 15.16 -4.95 0.83
C PRO A 41 15.66 -3.95 -0.23
N ALA A 42 14.96 -3.85 -1.36
CA ALA A 42 15.31 -2.91 -2.43
C ALA A 42 15.13 -1.44 -2.01
N PHE A 43 14.05 -1.13 -1.29
CA PHE A 43 13.83 0.21 -0.74
C PHE A 43 14.90 0.57 0.29
N LEU A 44 15.17 -0.33 1.24
CA LEU A 44 16.19 -0.14 2.27
C LEU A 44 17.59 0.06 1.67
N ALA A 45 17.92 -0.67 0.60
CA ALA A 45 19.19 -0.50 -0.11
C ALA A 45 19.30 0.89 -0.76
N GLU A 46 18.26 1.36 -1.45
CA GLU A 46 18.24 2.70 -2.05
C GLU A 46 18.30 3.82 -1.00
N LEU A 47 17.53 3.69 0.07
CA LEU A 47 17.51 4.66 1.17
C LEU A 47 18.86 4.73 1.90
N THR A 48 19.50 3.58 2.13
CA THR A 48 20.80 3.51 2.79
C THR A 48 21.91 4.11 1.91
N ALA A 49 21.82 3.90 0.59
CA ALA A 49 22.79 4.45 -0.37
C ALA A 49 22.69 5.99 -0.47
N ASP A 50 21.48 6.56 -0.38
CA ASP A 50 21.26 8.01 -0.34
C ASP A 50 20.05 8.38 0.53
N PRO A 51 20.27 8.73 1.81
CA PRO A 51 19.20 9.13 2.72
C PRO A 51 18.47 10.44 2.32
N ARG A 52 19.00 11.21 1.37
CA ARG A 52 18.37 12.43 0.85
C ARG A 52 17.65 12.20 -0.48
N ARG A 53 17.62 10.95 -0.96
CA ARG A 53 16.91 10.57 -2.18
C ARG A 53 15.44 10.96 -2.06
N ARG A 54 14.92 11.57 -3.13
CA ARG A 54 13.49 11.83 -3.26
C ARG A 54 12.84 10.62 -3.93
N PHE A 55 11.82 10.07 -3.28
CA PHE A 55 11.03 8.98 -3.83
C PHE A 55 9.72 9.54 -4.41
N ASP A 56 9.30 9.02 -5.56
CA ASP A 56 7.97 9.27 -6.08
C ASP A 56 6.96 8.41 -5.32
N SER A 57 6.03 9.03 -4.61
CA SER A 57 4.98 8.34 -3.85
C SER A 57 4.19 7.35 -4.71
N ARG A 58 4.04 7.61 -6.01
CA ARG A 58 3.34 6.71 -6.95
C ARG A 58 4.09 5.42 -7.23
N ARG A 59 5.37 5.36 -6.87
CA ARG A 59 6.27 4.23 -7.10
C ARG A 59 6.63 3.47 -5.83
N LEU A 60 6.29 3.99 -4.65
CA LEU A 60 6.64 3.33 -3.38
C LEU A 60 5.99 1.94 -3.25
N LEU A 61 4.78 1.75 -3.78
CA LEU A 61 4.14 0.44 -3.77
C LEU A 61 4.79 -0.58 -4.74
N ASP A 62 5.59 -0.12 -5.72
CA ASP A 62 6.25 -1.01 -6.68
C ASP A 62 7.29 -1.92 -5.99
N TYR A 63 7.85 -1.49 -4.85
CA TYR A 63 8.79 -2.30 -4.05
C TYR A 63 8.18 -3.59 -3.50
N VAL A 64 6.86 -3.66 -3.39
CA VAL A 64 6.13 -4.80 -2.80
C VAL A 64 4.98 -5.29 -3.68
N ALA A 65 4.82 -4.75 -4.89
CA ALA A 65 3.71 -5.10 -5.79
C ALA A 65 3.71 -6.57 -6.23
N GLY A 66 4.85 -7.27 -6.11
CA GLY A 66 4.95 -8.71 -6.36
C GLY A 66 4.57 -9.59 -5.17
N ASP A 67 4.39 -9.01 -3.98
CA ASP A 67 4.20 -9.76 -2.75
C ASP A 67 2.71 -10.06 -2.51
N PRO A 68 2.39 -11.25 -1.95
CA PRO A 68 1.03 -11.54 -1.50
C PRO A 68 0.65 -10.66 -0.30
N LEU A 69 -0.65 -10.58 -0.02
CA LEU A 69 -1.11 -10.03 1.25
C LEU A 69 -0.55 -10.87 2.42
N ARG A 70 -0.16 -10.21 3.50
CA ARG A 70 0.36 -10.86 4.72
C ARG A 70 -0.69 -11.68 5.46
N PHE A 71 -1.95 -11.28 5.33
CA PHE A 71 -3.12 -11.91 5.96
C PHE A 71 -4.40 -11.46 5.24
N GLU A 72 -5.54 -12.04 5.63
CA GLU A 72 -6.84 -11.69 5.06
C GLU A 72 -7.25 -10.24 5.42
N PRO A 73 -7.66 -9.40 4.46
CA PRO A 73 -8.06 -8.02 4.76
C PRO A 73 -9.17 -7.95 5.82
N GLY A 74 -8.91 -7.21 6.89
CA GLY A 74 -9.78 -7.03 8.05
C GLY A 74 -9.57 -8.03 9.18
N SER A 75 -8.78 -9.09 9.00
CA SER A 75 -8.61 -10.14 10.02
C SER A 75 -7.64 -9.77 11.14
N THR A 76 -6.70 -8.86 10.88
CA THR A 76 -5.58 -8.58 11.79
C THR A 76 -5.12 -7.13 11.67
N TYR A 77 -4.76 -6.51 12.78
CA TYR A 77 -4.06 -5.22 12.78
C TYR A 77 -2.56 -5.45 12.58
N HIS A 78 -1.99 -4.79 11.58
CA HIS A 78 -0.56 -4.70 11.38
C HIS A 78 -0.24 -3.40 10.66
N TYR A 79 0.55 -2.53 11.29
CA TYR A 79 0.92 -1.25 10.69
C TYR A 79 1.63 -1.45 9.35
N SER A 80 1.31 -0.63 8.36
CA SER A 80 1.97 -0.65 7.04
C SER A 80 1.98 0.76 6.46
N ASN A 81 3.16 1.28 6.13
CA ASN A 81 3.28 2.56 5.43
C ASN A 81 2.67 2.50 4.02
N SER A 82 2.62 1.31 3.40
CA SER A 82 1.94 1.08 2.13
C SER A 82 0.46 1.45 2.20
N ASP A 83 -0.19 1.28 3.36
CA ASP A 83 -1.60 1.69 3.53
C ASP A 83 -1.76 3.20 3.34
N ASN A 84 -0.88 3.99 3.95
CA ASN A 84 -0.94 5.44 3.86
C ASN A 84 -0.70 5.93 2.42
N ILE A 85 0.22 5.30 1.69
CA ILE A 85 0.44 5.60 0.27
C ILE A 85 -0.79 5.22 -0.56
N ALA A 86 -1.38 4.05 -0.34
CA ALA A 86 -2.59 3.62 -1.03
C ALA A 86 -3.77 4.58 -0.77
N VAL A 87 -3.97 5.03 0.48
CA VAL A 87 -4.98 6.04 0.83
C VAL A 87 -4.78 7.33 0.06
N ALA A 88 -3.55 7.85 0.03
CA ALA A 88 -3.24 9.09 -0.71
C ALA A 88 -3.55 8.94 -2.21
N LEU A 89 -3.16 7.81 -2.81
CA LEU A 89 -3.47 7.52 -4.22
C LEU A 89 -4.98 7.39 -4.49
N MET A 90 -5.75 6.79 -3.57
CA MET A 90 -7.21 6.73 -3.69
C MET A 90 -7.87 8.11 -3.57
N ALA A 91 -7.29 9.03 -2.79
CA ALA A 91 -7.80 10.39 -2.62
C ALA A 91 -7.49 11.30 -3.83
N GLU A 92 -6.42 11.01 -4.58
CA GLU A 92 -6.05 11.73 -5.81
C GLU A 92 -6.82 11.28 -7.06
N ALA A 93 -7.45 10.10 -7.02
CA ALA A 93 -8.11 9.46 -8.17
C ALA A 93 -9.56 9.92 -8.39
#